data_AF-A0AAV8XC12-F1
#
_entry.id   AF-A0AAV8XC12-F1
#
_cell.length_a   1.000
_cell.length_b   1.000
_cell.length_c   1.000
_cell.angle_alpha   90.00
_cell.angle_beta   90.00
_cell.angle_gamma   90.00
#
_symmetry.space_group_name_H-M   'P 1'
#
loop_
_entity.id
_entity.type
_entity.pdbx_description
1 polymer ?
#
loop_
_entity_poly.entity_id
_entity_poly.type
_entity_poly.pdbx_seq_one_letter_code
_entity_poly.pdbx_strand_id
1 'polypeptide(L)'
;MVYSPKDPELKSYDIYGVCSTEIELDVLTGQHHVCRVDLLEDVGNSISPQIDIGQVEGAFVMGLGYFTTEQTVVGNNGQILTNRTWNYKPPGAKDIPIDFRVKFPKNNPNPVGVLKSKGIPFR
;
A
#
# COMPACT_ATOMS: atom_id res chain seq x y z
N MET A 1 -11.84 4.69 -3.92
CA MET A 1 -12.35 5.22 -5.21
C MET A 1 -12.46 6.74 -5.09
N VAL A 2 -11.37 7.46 -5.37
CA VAL A 2 -11.41 8.94 -5.41
C VAL A 2 -12.17 9.33 -6.67
N TYR A 3 -13.40 9.82 -6.50
CA TYR A 3 -14.19 10.36 -7.60
C TYR A 3 -13.51 11.66 -8.07
N SER A 4 -12.82 11.57 -9.21
CA SER A 4 -12.44 12.77 -9.97
C SER A 4 -13.67 13.22 -10.74
N PRO A 5 -14.23 14.42 -10.49
CA PRO A 5 -15.29 14.95 -11.32
C PRO A 5 -14.82 14.98 -12.78
N LYS A 6 -15.71 14.61 -13.70
CA LYS A 6 -15.47 14.67 -15.15
C LYS A 6 -15.47 16.13 -15.61
N ASP A 7 -14.53 16.91 -15.12
CA ASP A 7 -14.23 18.24 -15.62
C ASP A 7 -13.31 18.06 -16.84
N PRO A 8 -13.72 18.47 -18.06
CA PRO A 8 -12.95 18.24 -19.28
C PRO A 8 -11.57 18.92 -19.30
N GLU A 9 -11.28 19.82 -18.35
CA GLU A 9 -9.94 20.42 -18.16
C GLU A 9 -9.04 19.66 -17.18
N LEU A 10 -9.57 18.68 -16.43
CA LEU A 10 -8.79 17.89 -15.48
C LEU A 10 -7.98 16.82 -16.22
N LYS A 11 -6.75 17.15 -16.58
CA LYS A 11 -5.81 16.18 -17.15
C LYS A 11 -5.45 15.15 -16.07
N SER A 12 -5.84 13.89 -16.31
CA SER A 12 -5.40 12.76 -15.49
C SER A 12 -3.93 12.46 -15.74
N TYR A 13 -3.21 12.03 -14.71
CA TYR A 13 -1.85 11.53 -14.83
C TYR A 13 -1.76 10.14 -14.20
N ASP A 14 -0.95 9.28 -14.78
CA ASP A 14 -0.70 7.95 -14.24
C ASP A 14 0.41 8.00 -13.18
N ILE A 15 0.22 7.22 -12.12
CA ILE A 15 1.25 6.95 -11.10
C ILE A 15 1.83 5.57 -11.38
N TYR A 16 3.15 5.50 -11.45
CA TYR A 16 3.88 4.25 -11.66
C TYR A 16 4.65 3.91 -10.40
N GLY A 17 4.67 2.63 -10.04
CA GLY A 17 5.45 2.13 -8.94
C GLY A 17 5.95 0.73 -9.22
N VAL A 18 7.07 0.38 -8.59
CA VAL A 18 7.64 -0.97 -8.60
C VAL A 18 7.93 -1.33 -7.16
N CYS A 19 7.53 -2.54 -6.77
CA CYS A 19 7.79 -3.10 -5.45
C CYS A 19 8.47 -4.46 -5.60
N SER A 20 9.51 -4.69 -4.82
CA SER A 20 10.19 -5.97 -4.68
C SER A 20 10.20 -6.36 -3.21
N THR A 21 9.65 -7.53 -2.91
CA THR A 21 9.49 -8.04 -1.55
C THR A 21 10.16 -9.40 -1.43
N GLU A 22 10.96 -9.55 -0.38
CA GLU A 22 11.60 -10.79 0.02
C GLU A 22 10.92 -11.32 1.29
N ILE A 23 10.52 -12.59 1.25
CA ILE A 23 9.87 -13.27 2.38
C ILE A 23 10.57 -14.58 2.70
N GLU A 24 10.59 -14.91 3.98
CA GLU A 24 10.92 -16.23 4.49
C GLU A 24 9.64 -16.96 4.85
N LEU A 25 9.48 -18.18 4.34
CA LEU A 25 8.31 -19.03 4.59
C LEU A 25 8.74 -20.29 5.35
N ASP A 26 8.15 -20.51 6.52
CA ASP A 26 8.22 -21.79 7.19
C ASP A 26 7.20 -22.75 6.56
N VAL A 27 7.72 -23.71 5.79
CA VAL A 27 6.90 -24.71 5.08
C VAL A 27 6.19 -25.70 6.00
N LEU A 28 6.60 -25.82 7.26
CA LEU A 28 6.00 -26.74 8.22
C LEU A 28 4.82 -26.11 8.96
N THR A 29 4.92 -24.82 9.28
CA THR A 29 3.89 -24.09 10.05
C THR A 29 3.01 -23.18 9.18
N GLY A 30 3.44 -22.87 7.96
CA GLY A 30 2.80 -21.89 7.08
C GLY A 30 3.01 -20.43 7.50
N GLN A 31 3.87 -20.18 8.50
CA GLN A 31 4.20 -18.82 8.92
C GLN A 31 5.15 -18.17 7.93
N HIS A 32 4.96 -16.88 7.68
CA HIS A 32 5.83 -16.08 6.82
C HIS A 32 6.35 -14.86 7.55
N HIS A 33 7.58 -14.47 7.23
CA HIS A 33 8.22 -13.25 7.70
C HIS A 33 8.65 -12.42 6.51
N VAL A 34 8.37 -11.12 6.54
CA VAL A 34 8.81 -10.20 5.48
C VAL A 34 10.19 -9.68 5.84
N CYS A 35 11.21 -10.19 5.14
CA CYS A 35 12.60 -9.87 5.41
C CYS A 35 12.95 -8.47 4.91
N ARG A 36 12.54 -8.16 3.67
CA ARG A 36 12.87 -6.89 3.04
C ARG A 36 11.84 -6.45 2.00
N VAL A 37 11.60 -5.14 1.92
CA VAL A 37 10.78 -4.51 0.90
C VAL A 37 11.53 -3.31 0.30
N ASP A 38 11.73 -3.32 -1.01
CA ASP A 38 12.18 -2.17 -1.78
C ASP A 38 11.03 -1.67 -2.64
N LEU A 39 10.59 -0.43 -2.38
CA LEU A 39 9.49 0.21 -3.09
C LEU A 39 9.96 1.49 -3.75
N LEU A 40 9.73 1.61 -5.05
CA LEU A 40 10.00 2.78 -5.86
C LEU A 40 8.68 3.32 -6.42
N GLU A 41 8.28 4.52 -6.02
CA GLU A 41 7.02 5.13 -6.48
C GLU A 41 7.25 6.48 -7.12
N ASP A 42 6.65 6.70 -8.29
CA ASP A 42 6.69 7.97 -9.02
C ASP A 42 5.69 8.97 -8.45
N VAL A 43 6.11 9.69 -7.40
CA VAL A 43 5.34 10.76 -6.75
C VAL A 43 5.58 12.16 -7.37
N GLY A 44 6.35 12.25 -8.46
CA GLY A 44 6.77 13.52 -9.04
C GLY A 44 7.61 14.37 -8.07
N ASN A 45 7.32 15.67 -7.98
CA ASN A 45 7.87 16.52 -6.91
C ASN A 45 7.00 16.42 -5.66
N SER A 46 7.38 15.54 -4.75
CA SER A 46 6.75 15.44 -3.43
C SER A 46 6.79 16.79 -2.68
N ILE A 47 5.64 17.19 -2.13
CA ILE A 47 5.48 18.42 -1.34
C ILE A 47 6.02 18.21 0.08
N SER A 48 5.84 17.01 0.63
CA SER A 48 6.37 16.61 1.93
C SER A 48 6.81 15.15 1.88
N PRO A 49 8.11 14.87 1.61
CA PRO A 49 8.61 13.52 1.41
C PRO A 49 8.34 12.59 2.58
N GLN A 50 8.34 13.10 3.82
CA GLN A 50 8.12 12.32 5.03
C GLN A 50 6.67 11.84 5.17
N ILE A 51 5.71 12.69 4.79
CA ILE A 51 4.28 12.32 4.82
C ILE A 51 4.01 11.30 3.72
N ASP A 52 4.54 11.54 2.53
CA ASP A 52 4.38 10.65 1.38
C ASP A 52 4.96 9.26 1.67
N ILE A 53 6.16 9.18 2.27
CA ILE A 53 6.73 7.90 2.74
C ILE A 53 5.76 7.19 3.68
N GLY A 54 5.24 7.88 4.70
CA GLY A 54 4.30 7.27 5.65
C GLY A 54 3.02 6.75 5.00
N GLN A 55 2.52 7.41 3.95
CA GLN A 55 1.36 6.93 3.20
C GLN A 55 1.68 5.66 2.41
N VAL A 56 2.85 5.60 1.75
CA VAL A 56 3.29 4.41 1.02
C VAL A 56 3.48 3.23 1.97
N GLU A 57 4.13 3.47 3.12
CA GLU A 57 4.35 2.43 4.14
C GLU A 57 3.04 1.91 4.71
N GLY A 58 2.12 2.81 5.07
CA GLY A 58 0.80 2.46 5.57
C GLY A 58 -0.02 1.69 4.54
N ALA A 59 -0.02 2.14 3.28
CA ALA A 59 -0.72 1.46 2.19
C ALA A 59 -0.15 0.05 1.95
N PHE A 60 1.17 -0.10 1.99
CA PHE A 60 1.82 -1.40 1.82
C PHE A 60 1.44 -2.37 2.95
N VAL A 61 1.50 -1.94 4.21
CA VAL A 61 1.14 -2.80 5.35
C VAL A 61 -0.35 -3.18 5.34
N MET A 62 -1.23 -2.25 4.97
CA MET A 62 -2.66 -2.56 4.79
C MET A 62 -2.89 -3.57 3.66
N GLY A 63 -2.21 -3.41 2.53
CA GLY A 63 -2.27 -4.37 1.43
C GLY A 63 -1.73 -5.74 1.81
N LEU A 64 -0.61 -5.78 2.56
CA LEU A 64 -0.04 -7.02 3.07
C LEU A 64 -1.06 -7.77 3.93
N GLY A 65 -1.67 -7.08 4.90
CA GLY A 65 -2.74 -7.64 5.72
C GLY A 65 -3.90 -8.19 4.88
N TYR A 66 -4.38 -7.41 3.91
CA TYR A 66 -5.45 -7.82 3.01
C TYR A 66 -5.17 -9.14 2.27
N PHE A 67 -3.94 -9.36 1.80
CA PHE A 67 -3.59 -10.55 1.03
C PHE A 67 -3.16 -11.75 1.87
N THR A 68 -2.67 -11.54 3.10
CA THR A 68 -2.08 -12.63 3.88
C THR A 68 -2.85 -12.99 5.15
N THR A 69 -3.27 -12.01 5.96
CA THR A 69 -3.84 -12.26 7.30
C THR A 69 -5.34 -12.00 7.39
N GLU A 70 -5.85 -11.04 6.62
CA GLU A 70 -7.21 -10.56 6.71
C GLU A 70 -8.16 -11.41 5.86
N GLN A 71 -8.67 -12.48 6.47
CA GLN A 71 -9.71 -13.28 5.85
C GLN A 71 -11.10 -12.84 6.33
N THR A 72 -11.97 -12.43 5.41
CA THR A 72 -13.39 -12.20 5.71
C THR A 72 -14.19 -13.47 5.40
N VAL A 73 -14.73 -14.12 6.43
CA VAL A 73 -15.54 -15.32 6.27
C VAL A 73 -17.02 -14.97 6.46
N VAL A 74 -17.82 -15.27 5.45
CA VAL A 74 -19.28 -15.10 5.48
C VAL A 74 -19.92 -16.48 5.60
N GLY A 75 -20.76 -16.67 6.61
CA GLY A 75 -21.51 -17.91 6.81
C GLY A 75 -22.66 -18.04 5.81
N ASN A 76 -23.21 -19.25 5.68
CA ASN A 76 -24.27 -19.58 4.71
C ASN A 76 -25.54 -18.71 4.81
N ASN A 77 -25.73 -18.03 5.94
CA ASN A 77 -26.88 -17.15 6.20
C ASN A 77 -26.56 -15.66 5.89
N GLY A 78 -25.44 -15.37 5.23
CA GLY A 78 -24.98 -14.00 4.93
C GLY A 78 -24.36 -13.26 6.12
N GLN A 79 -24.15 -13.93 7.26
CA GLN A 79 -23.58 -13.34 8.47
C GLN A 79 -22.05 -13.37 8.41
N ILE A 80 -21.39 -12.25 8.73
CA ILE A 80 -19.93 -12.18 8.84
C ILE A 80 -19.49 -12.89 10.12
N LEU A 81 -18.77 -14.00 9.97
CA LEU A 81 -18.26 -14.81 11.08
C LEU A 81 -16.97 -14.23 11.69
N THR A 82 -16.29 -13.36 10.92
CA THR A 82 -15.05 -12.67 11.29
C THR A 82 -15.32 -11.25 11.79
N ASN A 83 -16.32 -11.08 12.67
CA ASN A 83 -16.77 -9.77 13.15
C ASN A 83 -16.05 -9.28 14.43
N ARG A 84 -15.00 -9.96 14.88
CA ARG A 84 -14.26 -9.66 16.11
C ARG A 84 -12.77 -9.75 15.86
N THR A 85 -11.98 -8.98 16.60
CA THR A 85 -10.49 -8.96 16.58
C THR A 85 -9.85 -10.31 16.93
N TRP A 86 -10.63 -11.25 17.47
CA TRP A 86 -10.17 -12.62 17.66
C TRP A 86 -10.15 -13.42 16.36
N ASN A 87 -11.10 -13.14 15.47
CA ASN A 87 -11.34 -13.85 14.21
C ASN A 87 -10.88 -13.05 12.98
N TYR A 88 -10.61 -11.75 13.14
CA TYR A 88 -10.02 -10.87 12.14
C TYR A 88 -8.72 -10.30 12.72
N LYS A 89 -7.59 -10.64 12.09
CA LYS A 89 -6.26 -10.26 12.54
C LYS A 89 -5.71 -9.16 11.62
N PRO A 90 -5.88 -7.88 12.00
CA PRO A 90 -5.23 -6.81 11.28
C PRO A 90 -3.70 -6.98 11.41
N PRO A 91 -2.93 -6.51 10.43
CA PRO A 91 -1.48 -6.59 10.45
C PRO A 91 -0.93 -5.88 11.70
N GLY A 92 -0.13 -6.61 12.47
CA GLY A 92 0.50 -6.15 13.69
C GLY A 92 1.95 -5.70 13.46
N ALA A 93 2.61 -5.22 14.51
CA ALA A 93 3.99 -4.75 14.44
C ALA A 93 5.01 -5.84 14.00
N LYS A 94 4.65 -7.13 14.14
CA LYS A 94 5.48 -8.26 13.70
C LYS A 94 5.35 -8.59 12.22
N ASP A 95 4.33 -8.05 11.56
CA ASP A 95 4.06 -8.26 10.14
C ASP A 95 4.70 -7.16 9.28
N ILE A 96 5.30 -6.15 9.93
CA ILE A 96 6.05 -5.07 9.27
C ILE A 96 7.39 -5.61 8.77
N PRO A 97 7.84 -5.21 7.56
CA PRO A 97 9.14 -5.62 7.04
C PRO A 97 10.30 -5.23 7.98
N ILE A 98 11.27 -6.14 8.14
CA ILE A 98 12.47 -5.87 8.96
C ILE A 98 13.31 -4.75 8.32
N ASP A 99 13.44 -4.77 7.00
CA ASP A 99 14.09 -3.71 6.21
C ASP A 99 13.09 -3.15 5.19
N PHE A 100 12.60 -1.92 5.44
CA PHE A 100 11.66 -1.24 4.55
C PHE A 100 12.31 -0.02 3.90
N ARG A 101 12.47 -0.07 2.58
CA ARG A 101 13.13 0.98 1.79
C ARG A 101 12.17 1.57 0.77
N VAL A 102 11.68 2.77 1.06
CA VAL A 102 10.88 3.56 0.12
C VAL A 102 11.76 4.60 -0.57
N LYS A 103 11.73 4.63 -1.90
CA LYS A 103 12.46 5.59 -2.72
C LYS A 103 11.52 6.27 -3.70
N PHE A 104 11.83 7.52 -4.00
CA PHE A 104 11.15 8.29 -5.04
C PHE A 104 12.16 8.62 -6.15
N PRO A 105 11.83 8.37 -7.43
CA PRO A 105 12.71 8.73 -8.54
C PRO A 105 12.87 10.25 -8.58
N LYS A 106 14.12 10.72 -8.62
CA LYS A 106 14.42 12.15 -8.71
C LYS A 106 14.18 12.66 -10.13
N ASN A 107 13.69 13.90 -10.24
CA ASN A 107 13.63 14.66 -11.48
C ASN A 107 12.58 14.18 -12.51
N ASN A 108 11.42 13.72 -12.05
CA ASN A 108 10.27 13.40 -12.91
C ASN A 108 9.10 14.39 -12.69
N PRO A 109 9.22 15.66 -13.13
CA PRO A 109 8.21 16.67 -12.88
C PRO A 109 6.92 16.35 -13.63
N ASN A 110 5.80 16.27 -12.92
CA ASN A 110 4.49 16.17 -13.55
C ASN A 110 4.03 17.57 -14.02
N PRO A 111 3.87 17.85 -15.33
CA PRO A 111 3.46 19.17 -15.81
C PRO A 111 1.99 19.52 -15.51
N VAL A 112 1.21 18.57 -14.99
CA VAL A 112 -0.23 18.70 -14.75
C VAL A 112 -0.59 18.82 -13.26
N GLY A 113 0.26 18.30 -12.36
CA GLY A 113 0.01 18.31 -10.92
C GLY A 113 0.26 19.67 -10.28
N VAL A 114 -0.50 20.01 -9.24
CA VAL A 114 -0.23 21.18 -8.38
C VAL A 114 1.19 21.05 -7.82
N LEU A 115 2.04 22.07 -8.01
CA LEU A 115 3.47 22.03 -7.65
C LEU A 115 4.30 20.90 -8.32
N LYS A 116 3.82 20.33 -9.43
CA LYS A 116 4.43 19.19 -10.13
C LYS A 116 4.44 17.87 -9.34
N SER A 117 3.59 17.76 -8.32
CA SER A 117 3.43 16.54 -7.53
C SER A 117 2.47 15.53 -8.18
N LYS A 118 2.55 14.28 -7.74
CA LYS A 118 1.56 13.23 -7.99
C LYS A 118 1.04 12.76 -6.64
N GLY A 119 -0.27 12.63 -6.50
CA GLY A 119 -0.87 12.07 -5.28
C GLY A 119 -0.67 10.56 -5.24
N ILE A 120 -0.32 10.02 -4.07
CA ILE A 120 -0.25 8.58 -3.83
C ILE A 120 -1.68 8.03 -3.76
N PRO A 121 -2.10 7.18 -4.71
CA PRO A 121 -3.46 6.67 -4.74
C PRO A 121 -3.56 5.41 -3.87
N PHE A 122 -4.45 5.41 -2.87
CA PHE A 122 -4.88 4.16 -2.22
C PHE A 122 -5.80 3.40 -3.19
N ARG A 123 -5.29 2.32 -3.79
CA ARG A 123 -6.11 1.42 -4.60
C ARG A 123 -6.03 0.00 -4.08
#